data_AF-A0A926YHP9-F1
#
_entry.id   AF-A0A926YHP9-F1
#
_cell.length_a   1.000
_cell.length_b   1.000
_cell.length_c   1.000
_cell.angle_alpha   90.00
_cell.angle_beta   90.00
_cell.angle_gamma   90.00
#
_symmetry.space_group_name_H-M   'P 1'
#
loop_
_entity.id
_entity.type
_entity.pdbx_description
1 polymer ?
#
loop_
_entity_poly.entity_id
_entity_poly.type
_entity_poly.pdbx_seq_one_letter_code
_entity_poly.pdbx_strand_id
1 'polypeptide(L)'
;MTDRLIPESQLKQAVRDILTEMLGLPPAQASTTRQWYDTDPAYHLLGLDDPEQLREAVRSGLLRVGHEVRDRRKPSAKLPRYQFHIEKCQQRLSERPERRTAN
;
A
#
# COMPACT_ATOMS: atom_id res chain seq x y z
N MET A 1 29.21 -29.54 -15.68
CA MET A 1 27.83 -29.15 -16.01
C MET A 1 27.54 -27.88 -15.21
N THR A 2 27.54 -26.72 -15.85
CA THR A 2 27.32 -25.43 -15.17
C THR A 2 25.82 -25.17 -15.09
N ASP A 3 25.29 -25.23 -13.87
CA ASP A 3 23.91 -24.90 -13.55
C ASP A 3 23.68 -23.42 -13.91
N ARG A 4 22.97 -23.17 -15.01
CA ARG A 4 22.60 -21.82 -15.45
C ARG A 4 21.45 -21.33 -14.58
N LEU A 5 21.73 -21.03 -13.31
CA LEU A 5 20.79 -20.40 -12.40
C LEU A 5 20.58 -18.96 -12.86
N ILE A 6 19.46 -18.72 -13.54
CA ILE A 6 18.99 -17.38 -13.83
C ILE A 6 18.63 -16.74 -12.47
N PRO A 7 19.18 -15.57 -12.12
CA PRO A 7 18.81 -14.88 -10.90
C PRO A 7 17.30 -14.60 -10.88
N GLU A 8 16.65 -14.76 -9.72
CA GLU A 8 15.20 -14.56 -9.56
C GLU A 8 14.73 -13.18 -10.08
N SER A 9 15.58 -12.16 -9.93
CA SER A 9 15.34 -10.82 -10.47
C SER A 9 15.26 -10.79 -12.00
N GLN A 10 16.13 -11.52 -12.69
CA GLN A 10 16.11 -11.62 -14.16
C GLN A 10 14.90 -12.43 -14.64
N LEU A 11 14.52 -13.49 -13.91
CA LEU A 11 13.33 -14.28 -14.22
C LEU A 11 12.05 -13.44 -14.09
N LYS A 12 11.92 -12.70 -12.98
CA LYS A 12 10.76 -11.80 -12.77
C LYS A 12 10.66 -10.72 -13.85
N GLN A 13 11.79 -10.17 -14.28
CA GLN A 13 11.80 -9.16 -15.34
C GLN A 13 11.35 -9.75 -16.68
N ALA A 14 11.91 -10.90 -17.08
CA ALA A 14 11.54 -11.56 -18.32
C ALA A 14 10.05 -11.95 -18.38
N VAL A 15 9.49 -12.47 -17.28
CA VAL A 15 8.06 -12.80 -17.19
C VAL A 15 7.20 -11.56 -17.30
N ARG A 16 7.60 -10.44 -16.67
CA ARG A 16 6.88 -9.18 -16.74
C ARG A 16 6.86 -8.62 -18.17
N ASP A 17 7.97 -8.69 -18.88
CA ASP A 17 8.09 -8.17 -20.25
C ASP A 17 7.20 -8.96 -21.22
N ILE A 18 7.23 -10.30 -21.15
CA ILE A 18 6.37 -11.17 -21.97
C ILE A 18 4.89 -10.92 -21.69
N LEU A 19 4.50 -10.80 -20.42
CA LEU A 19 3.11 -10.52 -20.06
C LEU A 19 2.64 -9.14 -20.55
N THR A 20 3.53 -8.15 -20.53
CA THR A 20 3.24 -6.79 -21.02
C THR A 20 2.96 -6.81 -22.52
N GLU A 21 3.77 -7.55 -23.29
CA GLU A 21 3.60 -7.73 -24.73
C GLU A 21 2.30 -8.48 -25.06
N MET A 22 2.03 -9.61 -24.40
CA MET A 22 0.83 -10.40 -24.64
C MET A 22 -0.47 -9.66 -24.35
N LEU A 23 -0.46 -8.76 -23.36
CA LEU A 23 -1.62 -7.97 -22.97
C LEU A 23 -1.75 -6.67 -23.77
N GLY A 24 -0.83 -6.39 -24.71
CA GLY A 24 -0.82 -5.15 -25.48
C GLY A 24 -0.71 -3.89 -24.63
N LEU A 25 -0.14 -4.01 -23.43
CA LEU A 25 0.00 -2.89 -22.51
C LEU A 25 1.20 -2.05 -22.98
N PRO A 26 1.10 -0.71 -22.98
CA PRO A 26 2.26 0.13 -23.24
C PRO A 26 3.36 -0.22 -22.21
N PRO A 27 4.66 -0.16 -22.57
CA PRO A 27 5.75 -0.41 -21.65
C PRO A 27 5.48 0.44 -20.42
N ALA A 28 5.27 -0.24 -19.28
CA ALA A 28 4.74 0.39 -18.08
C ALA A 28 5.66 1.55 -17.69
N GLN A 29 5.30 2.77 -18.11
CA GLN A 29 5.89 4.00 -17.59
C GLN A 29 5.69 3.90 -16.10
N ALA A 30 6.76 3.56 -15.37
CA ALA A 30 6.84 3.30 -13.94
C ALA A 30 5.47 3.51 -13.30
N SER A 31 4.62 2.48 -13.42
CA SER A 31 3.20 2.59 -13.12
C SER A 31 3.14 3.23 -11.75
N THR A 32 2.57 4.44 -11.67
CA THR A 32 2.36 5.16 -10.41
C THR A 32 1.62 4.19 -9.52
N THR A 33 2.39 3.47 -8.70
CA THR A 33 1.93 2.26 -8.03
C THR A 33 0.81 2.75 -7.17
N ARG A 34 -0.44 2.37 -7.49
CA ARG A 34 -1.65 3.01 -6.97
C ARG A 34 -1.51 3.19 -5.47
N GLN A 35 -1.10 4.37 -5.00
CA GLN A 35 -0.55 4.50 -3.64
C GLN A 35 -1.61 4.34 -2.55
N TRP A 36 -2.88 4.44 -2.94
CA TRP A 36 -4.03 4.48 -2.07
C TRP A 36 -4.88 3.21 -2.18
N TYR A 37 -5.02 2.50 -1.08
CA TYR A 37 -5.71 1.22 -0.98
C TYR A 37 -6.87 1.30 0.02
N ASP A 38 -7.96 0.58 -0.24
CA ASP A 38 -9.05 0.41 0.74
C ASP A 38 -8.53 -0.40 1.95
N THR A 39 -9.29 -0.46 3.05
CA THR A 39 -8.84 -1.08 4.33
C THR A 39 -8.36 -2.53 4.15
N ASP A 40 -9.13 -3.36 3.44
CA ASP A 40 -8.82 -4.79 3.25
C ASP A 40 -7.50 -5.04 2.51
N PRO A 41 -7.20 -4.42 1.35
CA PRO A 41 -5.88 -4.56 0.75
C PRO A 41 -4.78 -3.87 1.55
N ALA A 42 -5.09 -2.78 2.27
CA ALA A 42 -4.08 -2.00 2.97
C ALA A 42 -3.48 -2.73 4.18
N TYR A 43 -4.27 -3.45 4.98
CA TYR A 43 -3.73 -4.08 6.20
C TYR A 43 -2.71 -5.17 5.86
N HIS A 44 -2.99 -5.98 4.83
CA HIS A 44 -2.06 -6.97 4.31
C HIS A 44 -0.76 -6.33 3.80
N LEU A 45 -0.85 -5.24 3.03
CA LEU A 45 0.32 -4.54 2.48
C LEU A 45 1.18 -3.86 3.56
N LEU A 46 0.59 -3.58 4.73
CA LEU A 46 1.26 -3.02 5.89
C LEU A 46 1.81 -4.09 6.84
N GLY A 47 1.58 -5.38 6.56
CA GLY A 47 2.00 -6.48 7.42
C GLY A 47 1.24 -6.54 8.75
N LEU A 48 -0.01 -6.06 8.75
CA LEU A 48 -0.92 -6.14 9.90
C LEU A 48 -1.72 -7.45 9.84
N ASP A 49 -2.14 -7.93 11.00
CA ASP A 49 -2.87 -9.20 11.11
C ASP A 49 -4.39 -9.03 10.93
N ASP A 50 -4.91 -7.83 11.24
CA ASP A 50 -6.36 -7.55 11.24
C ASP A 50 -6.67 -6.15 10.65
N PRO A 51 -7.64 -6.02 9.72
CA PRO A 51 -8.12 -4.72 9.26
C PRO A 51 -8.65 -3.80 10.37
N GLU A 52 -9.10 -4.31 11.52
CA GLU A 52 -9.47 -3.46 12.66
C GLU A 52 -8.27 -2.68 13.22
N GLN A 53 -7.04 -3.21 13.17
CA GLN A 53 -5.84 -2.50 13.62
C GLN A 53 -5.63 -1.20 12.84
N LEU A 54 -5.94 -1.20 11.52
CA LEU A 54 -5.93 0.01 10.72
C LEU A 54 -6.99 1.00 11.16
N ARG A 55 -8.22 0.54 11.39
CA ARG A 55 -9.32 1.40 11.82
C ARG A 55 -9.06 1.98 13.21
N GLU A 56 -8.48 1.20 14.11
CA GLU A 56 -8.04 1.65 15.42
C GLU A 56 -6.88 2.64 15.31
N ALA A 57 -5.92 2.45 14.41
CA ALA A 57 -4.86 3.41 14.14
C ALA A 57 -5.42 4.77 13.64
N VAL A 58 -6.51 4.77 12.88
CA VAL A 58 -7.24 6.01 12.54
C VAL A 58 -7.95 6.60 13.76
N ARG A 59 -8.69 5.78 14.52
CA ARG A 59 -9.45 6.22 15.70
C ARG A 59 -8.57 6.79 16.82
N SER A 60 -7.39 6.20 17.02
CA SER A 60 -6.40 6.63 18.01
C SER A 60 -5.60 7.86 17.58
N GLY A 61 -5.76 8.33 16.34
CA GLY A 61 -5.00 9.45 15.79
C GLY A 61 -3.57 9.11 15.36
N LEU A 62 -3.17 7.83 15.41
CA LEU A 62 -1.88 7.36 14.91
C LEU A 62 -1.73 7.63 13.40
N LEU A 63 -2.79 7.35 12.64
CA LEU A 63 -2.90 7.66 11.22
C LEU A 63 -3.89 8.81 11.02
N ARG A 64 -3.47 9.90 10.39
CA ARG A 64 -4.27 11.13 10.28
C ARG A 64 -5.03 11.18 8.96
N VAL A 65 -6.31 11.53 9.06
CA VAL A 65 -7.15 11.83 7.90
C VAL A 65 -6.66 13.13 7.24
N GLY A 66 -6.43 13.08 5.93
CA GLY A 66 -5.82 14.15 5.13
C GLY A 66 -4.33 13.94 4.83
N HIS A 67 -3.63 13.09 5.59
CA HIS A 67 -2.19 12.84 5.41
C HIS A 67 -1.89 11.41 4.97
N GLU A 68 -1.99 10.46 5.90
CA GLU A 68 -1.77 9.04 5.66
C GLU A 68 -3.06 8.33 5.24
N VAL A 69 -4.21 8.89 5.65
CA VAL A 69 -5.55 8.36 5.38
C VAL A 69 -6.36 9.38 4.60
N ARG A 70 -7.19 8.94 3.67
CA ARG A 70 -8.21 9.79 3.05
C ARG A 70 -9.59 9.19 3.25
N ASP A 71 -10.55 10.02 3.60
CA ASP A 71 -11.95 9.63 3.69
C ASP A 71 -12.61 9.80 2.32
N ARG A 72 -13.14 8.71 1.77
CA ARG A 72 -13.87 8.65 0.50
C ARG A 72 -15.34 8.36 0.71
N ARG A 73 -15.87 8.58 1.92
CA ARG A 73 -17.31 8.48 2.19
C ARG A 73 -18.09 9.39 1.24
N LYS A 74 -19.23 8.91 0.76
CA LYS A 74 -20.22 9.78 0.10
C LYS A 74 -20.79 10.74 1.15
N PRO A 75 -21.21 11.96 0.78
CA PRO A 75 -21.74 12.98 1.71
C PRO A 75 -22.92 12.55 2.59
N SER A 76 -23.49 11.35 2.39
CA SER A 76 -24.63 10.82 3.14
C SER A 76 -24.43 9.37 3.59
N ALA A 77 -23.21 8.83 3.45
CA ALA A 77 -22.92 7.46 3.88
C ALA A 77 -22.72 7.42 5.40
N LYS A 78 -23.44 6.52 6.08
CA LYS A 78 -23.25 6.25 7.51
C LYS A 78 -21.92 5.56 7.82
N LEU A 79 -21.36 4.85 6.83
CA LEU A 79 -20.13 4.07 6.99
C LEU A 79 -18.93 4.85 6.43
N PRO A 80 -17.84 5.02 7.20
CA PRO A 80 -16.61 5.62 6.71
C PRO A 80 -15.97 4.70 5.67
N ARG A 81 -15.45 5.28 4.59
CA ARG A 81 -14.70 4.54 3.57
C ARG A 81 -13.30 5.12 3.47
N TYR A 82 -12.40 4.58 4.30
CA TYR A 82 -11.01 5.02 4.34
C TYR A 82 -10.18 4.37 3.24
N GLN A 83 -9.28 5.18 2.69
CA GLN A 83 -8.18 4.72 1.87
C GLN A 83 -6.86 5.13 2.51
N PHE A 84 -5.89 4.23 2.46
CA PHE A 84 -4.62 4.33 3.14
C PHE A 84 -3.49 4.47 2.13
N HIS A 85 -2.59 5.42 2.39
CA HIS A 85 -1.37 5.56 1.62
C HIS A 85 -0.28 4.67 2.22
N ILE A 86 0.11 3.60 1.53
CA ILE A 86 0.95 2.55 2.11
C ILE A 86 2.29 3.10 2.60
N GLU A 87 3.03 3.82 1.76
CA GLU A 87 4.36 4.35 2.13
C GLU A 87 4.30 5.26 3.36
N LYS A 88 3.34 6.19 3.42
CA LYS A 88 3.18 7.09 4.57
C LYS A 88 2.72 6.35 5.83
N CYS A 89 1.81 5.37 5.68
CA CYS A 89 1.40 4.53 6.79
C CYS A 89 2.59 3.73 7.34
N GLN A 90 3.42 3.13 6.48
CA GLN A 90 4.64 2.41 6.88
C GLN A 90 5.61 3.32 7.62
N GLN A 91 5.87 4.52 7.09
CA GLN A 91 6.71 5.52 7.76
C GLN A 91 6.19 5.84 9.16
N ARG A 92 4.89 6.11 9.29
CA ARG A 92 4.26 6.49 10.55
C ARG A 92 4.19 5.34 11.57
N LEU A 93 3.94 4.13 11.10
CA LEU A 93 3.91 2.92 11.93
C LEU A 93 5.32 2.53 12.40
N SER A 94 6.34 2.78 11.57
CA SER A 94 7.76 2.55 11.90
C SER A 94 8.36 3.62 12.81
N GLU A 95 7.78 4.83 12.84
CA GLU A 95 8.18 5.89 13.76
C GLU A 95 7.89 5.48 15.22
N ARG A 96 8.94 5.44 16.04
CA ARG A 96 8.85 5.12 17.48
C ARG A 96 7.87 6.06 18.20
N PRO A 97 7.12 5.55 19.20
CA PRO A 97 6.11 6.32 19.93
C PRO A 97 6.62 7.61 20.58
N GLU A 98 7.90 7.66 20.97
CA GLU A 98 8.54 8.82 21.61
C GLU A 98 8.63 10.08 20.71
N ARG A 99 8.49 9.94 19.39
CA ARG A 99 8.45 11.07 18.44
C ARG A 99 7.04 11.39 17.92
N ARG A 100 6.02 10.68 18.40
CA ARG A 100 4.61 10.91 18.05
C ARG A 100 4.02 12.03 18.93
N THR A 101 4.73 13.15 19.06
CA THR A 101 4.15 14.31 19.73
C THR A 101 3.16 14.95 18.79
N ALA A 102 1.90 14.99 19.22
CA ALA A 102 0.83 15.75 18.61
C ALA A 102 1.27 17.22 18.44
N ASN A 103 1.10 17.74 17.24
CA ASN A 103 0.96 19.16 17.00
C ASN A 103 -0.20 19.34 16.02
#